data_AF-A0ABD2MVE4-F1
#
_entry.id   AF-A0ABD2MVE4-F1
#
_cell.length_a   1.000
_cell.length_b   1.000
_cell.length_c   1.000
_cell.angle_alpha   90.00
_cell.angle_beta   90.00
_cell.angle_gamma   90.00
#
_symmetry.space_group_name_H-M   'P 1'
#
loop_
_entity.id
_entity.type
_entity.pdbx_description
1 polymer ?
#
loop_
_entity_poly.entity_id
_entity_poly.type
_entity_poly.pdbx_seq_one_letter_code
_entity_poly.pdbx_strand_id
1 'polypeptide(L)'
;MLRPFFLLSTLCECISVIFENKPLNFTSGIFHEEIGSLKLWNDEWKLITYLDLENYYDEHKLIKLYSNDVKQACTFATQRHIMVTDCENINQTLSHSLVHTEEKNASISELLGLRSKPVDNKLTFLVLIPLVSSRVYSVEKLSSVPVSVPNSDSFIFILPQSPYLIIDKVKQHYFLMNEIELAECRYIKPFHLCQQSSPIFLVHLHGGCEASLFIPKPNIPLTCDKRIAKINQPLFIQLIQSNTWLYFTPKEENLDVTCRSSNVRESVKIHSSGVFHLNENCSAYGQSIILTSHSTFIREVRVNFTPEIDLRKSLDLNLSFLNTVDIQPLARELCNHRS
;
A
#
# COMPACT_ATOMS: atom_id res chain seq x y z
N MET A 1 29.67 -57.37 -40.25
CA MET A 1 28.38 -56.67 -40.41
C MET A 1 27.99 -56.06 -39.07
N LEU A 2 28.33 -54.79 -38.85
CA LEU A 2 27.90 -54.02 -37.68
C LEU A 2 26.82 -53.03 -38.15
N ARG A 3 25.59 -53.19 -37.65
CA ARG A 3 24.51 -52.21 -37.86
C ARG A 3 24.61 -51.14 -36.76
N PRO A 4 24.62 -49.84 -37.08
CA PRO A 4 24.47 -48.81 -36.06
C PRO A 4 22.98 -48.63 -35.74
N PHE A 5 22.64 -48.73 -34.45
CA PHE A 5 21.35 -48.26 -33.94
C PHE A 5 21.40 -46.73 -33.91
N PHE A 6 20.58 -46.08 -34.74
CA PHE A 6 20.27 -44.67 -34.61
C PHE A 6 19.37 -44.47 -33.39
N LEU A 7 19.92 -43.86 -32.33
CA LEU A 7 19.13 -43.24 -31.27
C LEU A 7 18.49 -41.97 -31.84
N LEU A 8 17.21 -42.03 -32.20
CA LEU A 8 16.40 -40.82 -32.32
C LEU A 8 16.18 -40.26 -30.92
N SER A 9 17.01 -39.30 -30.50
CA SER A 9 16.66 -38.39 -29.42
C SER A 9 15.63 -37.41 -29.96
N THR A 10 14.35 -37.64 -29.67
CA THR A 10 13.34 -36.59 -29.76
C THR A 10 13.67 -35.53 -28.72
N LEU A 11 14.27 -34.42 -29.17
CA LEU A 11 14.36 -33.19 -28.39
C LEU A 11 12.92 -32.75 -28.11
N CYS A 12 12.49 -32.90 -26.86
CA CYS A 12 11.30 -32.23 -26.37
C CYS A 12 11.63 -30.73 -26.38
N GLU A 13 11.18 -30.00 -27.39
CA GLU A 13 11.15 -28.55 -27.34
C GLU A 13 10.24 -28.16 -26.18
N CYS A 14 10.83 -27.73 -25.07
CA CYS A 14 10.09 -27.03 -24.03
C CYS A 14 9.58 -25.73 -24.65
N ILE A 15 8.32 -25.73 -25.10
CA ILE A 15 7.61 -24.49 -25.41
C ILE A 15 7.63 -23.66 -24.12
N SER A 16 8.45 -22.62 -24.10
CA SER A 16 8.47 -21.67 -23.00
C SER A 16 7.14 -20.94 -23.03
N VAL A 17 6.25 -21.26 -22.10
CA VAL A 17 4.96 -20.58 -21.93
C VAL A 17 5.25 -19.12 -21.58
N ILE A 18 4.96 -18.19 -22.50
CA ILE A 18 5.27 -16.76 -22.38
C ILE A 18 4.17 -15.95 -21.66
N PHE A 19 2.98 -16.52 -21.52
CA PHE A 19 1.85 -15.96 -20.78
C PHE A 19 0.99 -17.09 -20.19
N GLU A 20 0.19 -16.77 -19.18
CA GLU A 20 -0.82 -17.68 -18.63
C GLU A 20 -2.19 -16.98 -18.62
N ASN A 21 -3.20 -17.61 -19.25
CA ASN A 21 -4.59 -17.14 -19.20
C ASN A 21 -5.43 -18.11 -18.39
N LYS A 22 -5.99 -17.64 -17.27
CA LYS A 22 -6.91 -18.38 -16.41
C LYS A 22 -8.29 -17.72 -16.41
N PRO A 23 -9.23 -18.19 -17.24
CA PRO A 23 -10.62 -17.78 -17.13
C PRO A 23 -11.15 -18.04 -15.71
N LEU A 24 -11.86 -17.07 -15.15
CA LEU A 24 -12.47 -17.23 -13.83
C LEU A 24 -13.82 -17.95 -14.00
N ASN A 25 -13.84 -19.24 -13.67
CA ASN A 25 -15.04 -20.07 -13.73
C ASN A 25 -16.05 -19.74 -12.60
N PHE A 26 -15.58 -19.12 -11.52
CA PHE A 26 -16.39 -18.74 -10.36
C PHE A 26 -16.66 -17.25 -10.36
N THR A 27 -17.92 -16.90 -10.19
CA THR A 27 -18.49 -15.57 -10.36
C THR A 27 -18.77 -14.95 -8.99
N SER A 28 -17.77 -14.90 -8.10
CA SER A 28 -17.94 -14.39 -6.74
C SER A 28 -18.29 -12.91 -6.66
N GLY A 29 -18.01 -12.15 -7.71
CA GLY A 29 -18.16 -10.70 -7.76
C GLY A 29 -16.99 -9.92 -7.12
N ILE A 30 -16.13 -10.59 -6.35
CA ILE A 30 -14.93 -10.01 -5.70
C ILE A 30 -13.74 -10.95 -5.86
N PHE A 31 -12.60 -10.39 -6.23
CA PHE A 31 -11.28 -11.00 -6.23
C PHE A 31 -10.47 -10.50 -5.03
N HIS A 32 -9.81 -11.41 -4.32
CA HIS A 32 -8.93 -11.09 -3.19
C HIS A 32 -7.46 -11.30 -3.61
N GLU A 33 -6.67 -10.23 -3.54
CA GLU A 33 -5.22 -10.26 -3.70
C GLU A 33 -4.55 -10.08 -2.34
N GLU A 34 -3.82 -11.09 -1.86
CA GLU A 34 -3.07 -10.99 -0.61
C GLU A 34 -1.82 -10.12 -0.84
N ILE A 35 -1.79 -8.93 -0.24
CA ILE A 35 -0.71 -7.94 -0.46
C ILE A 35 0.24 -7.80 0.72
N GLY A 36 0.02 -8.52 1.82
CA GLY A 36 0.97 -8.56 2.93
C GLY A 36 0.34 -8.96 4.25
N SER A 37 1.11 -8.77 5.32
CA SER A 37 0.65 -9.00 6.68
C SER A 37 0.69 -7.71 7.49
N LEU A 38 -0.19 -7.61 8.48
CA LEU A 38 -0.35 -6.45 9.33
C LEU A 38 -0.39 -6.86 10.80
N LYS A 39 0.18 -6.02 11.67
CA LYS A 39 0.03 -6.07 13.12
C LYS A 39 -0.52 -4.74 13.63
N LEU A 40 -1.33 -4.83 14.67
CA LEU A 40 -1.94 -3.68 15.32
C LEU A 40 -1.22 -3.33 16.62
N TRP A 41 -1.21 -2.05 16.95
CA TRP A 41 -0.95 -1.55 18.29
C TRP A 41 -2.07 -0.57 18.68
N ASN A 42 -2.42 -0.55 19.95
CA ASN A 42 -3.47 0.32 20.49
C ASN A 42 -3.01 1.11 21.73
N ASP A 43 -1.80 0.82 22.20
CA ASP A 43 -1.21 1.45 23.38
C ASP A 43 0.30 1.61 23.17
N GLU A 44 0.92 2.47 23.95
CA GLU A 44 2.32 2.83 23.86
C GLU A 44 2.92 3.03 25.25
N TRP A 45 4.12 2.50 25.46
CA TRP A 45 4.91 2.89 26.62
C TRP A 45 5.52 4.26 26.40
N LYS A 46 5.36 5.12 27.40
CA LYS A 46 5.99 6.44 27.47
C LYS A 46 7.26 6.32 28.28
N LEU A 47 8.39 6.12 27.60
CA LEU A 47 9.70 6.13 28.22
C LEU A 47 10.21 7.57 28.27
N ILE A 48 10.35 8.09 29.48
CA ILE A 48 11.00 9.38 29.73
C ILE A 48 12.47 9.09 30.01
N THR A 49 13.35 9.60 29.16
CA THR A 49 14.80 9.53 29.35
C THR A 49 15.40 10.92 29.21
N TYR A 50 16.63 11.12 29.63
CA TYR A 50 17.29 12.41 29.55
C TYR A 50 18.76 12.27 29.17
N LEU A 51 19.26 13.29 28.50
CA LEU A 51 20.69 13.55 28.34
C LEU A 51 21.08 14.63 29.34
N ASP A 52 22.08 14.34 30.15
CA ASP A 52 22.65 15.33 31.05
C ASP A 52 23.52 16.30 30.25
N LEU A 53 23.14 17.58 30.30
CA LEU A 53 23.82 18.67 29.62
C LEU A 53 24.30 19.73 30.62
N GLU A 54 24.45 19.38 31.90
CA GLU A 54 24.86 20.32 32.96
C GLU A 54 26.14 21.07 32.59
N ASN A 55 27.21 20.35 32.23
CA ASN A 55 28.45 20.98 31.79
C ASN A 55 28.25 21.92 30.59
N TYR A 56 27.42 21.51 29.62
CA TYR A 56 27.15 22.30 28.43
C TYR A 56 26.41 23.60 28.78
N TYR A 57 25.37 23.52 29.62
CA TYR A 57 24.59 24.68 30.03
C TYR A 57 25.39 25.61 30.95
N ASP A 58 26.24 25.07 31.82
CA ASP A 58 27.11 25.85 32.70
C ASP A 58 28.18 26.60 31.91
N GLU A 59 28.85 25.94 30.96
CA GLU A 59 29.79 26.60 30.04
C GLU A 59 29.09 27.67 29.20
N HIS A 60 27.91 27.39 28.65
CA HIS A 60 27.15 28.35 27.87
C HIS A 60 26.74 29.58 28.71
N LYS A 61 26.35 29.37 29.97
CA LYS A 61 26.01 30.44 30.92
C LYS A 61 27.23 31.32 31.22
N LEU A 62 28.40 30.71 31.42
CA LEU A 62 29.66 31.44 31.62
C LEU A 62 30.03 32.27 30.39
N ILE A 63 29.92 31.71 29.19
CA ILE A 63 30.19 32.44 27.94
C ILE A 63 29.23 33.63 27.77
N LYS A 64 27.95 33.46 28.13
CA LYS A 64 26.95 34.54 28.07
C LYS A 64 27.24 35.66 29.07
N LEU A 65 27.66 35.31 30.29
CA LEU A 65 28.09 36.29 31.29
C LEU A 65 29.31 37.07 30.80
N TYR A 66 30.36 36.37 30.34
CA TYR A 66 31.56 37.00 29.81
C TYR A 66 31.27 37.91 28.62
N SER A 67 30.39 37.48 27.71
CA SER A 67 29.97 38.32 26.57
C SER A 67 29.26 39.60 27.03
N ASN A 68 28.43 39.54 28.08
CA ASN A 68 27.78 40.72 28.63
C ASN A 68 28.77 41.66 29.31
N ASP A 69 29.75 41.12 30.04
CA ASP A 69 30.79 41.91 30.69
C ASP A 69 31.64 42.65 29.65
N VAL A 70 32.02 41.97 28.56
CA VAL A 70 32.72 42.58 27.42
C VAL A 70 31.88 43.68 26.77
N LYS A 71 30.58 43.44 26.54
CA LYS A 71 29.66 44.46 26.01
C LYS A 71 29.58 45.69 26.92
N GLN A 72 29.47 45.50 28.23
CA GLN A 72 29.43 46.59 29.19
C GLN A 72 30.75 47.37 29.24
N ALA A 73 31.88 46.68 29.27
CA ALA A 73 33.21 47.30 29.27
C ALA A 73 33.43 48.14 28.00
N CYS A 74 33.04 47.61 26.82
CA CYS A 74 33.07 48.35 25.57
C CYS A 74 32.17 49.60 25.62
N THR A 75 30.93 49.47 26.10
CA THR A 75 29.99 50.60 26.22
C THR A 75 30.55 51.71 27.11
N PHE A 76 31.16 51.33 28.23
CA PHE A 76 31.76 52.24 29.19
C PHE A 76 33.00 52.95 28.64
N ALA A 77 33.85 52.25 27.89
CA ALA A 77 35.01 52.83 27.22
C ALA A 77 34.58 53.86 26.17
N THR A 78 33.57 53.55 25.36
CA THR A 78 33.00 54.47 24.36
C THR A 78 32.42 55.73 25.01
N GLN A 79 31.68 55.58 26.12
CA GLN A 79 31.13 56.73 26.86
C GLN A 79 32.22 57.68 27.38
N ARG A 80 33.38 57.13 27.76
CA ARG A 80 34.53 57.91 28.25
C ARG A 80 35.47 58.38 27.15
N HIS A 81 35.08 58.24 25.88
CA HIS A 81 35.89 58.61 24.72
C HIS A 81 37.25 57.89 24.69
N ILE A 82 37.33 56.71 25.30
CA ILE A 82 38.50 55.83 25.23
C ILE A 82 38.37 55.06 23.91
N MET A 83 39.27 55.32 22.98
CA MET A 83 39.37 54.59 21.71
C MET A 83 39.81 53.15 21.98
N VAL A 84 38.84 52.23 22.02
CA VAL A 84 39.09 50.78 21.98
C VAL A 84 38.86 50.35 20.54
N THR A 85 39.95 50.28 19.76
CA THR A 85 39.93 49.64 18.46
C THR A 85 39.47 48.20 18.66
N ASP A 86 38.50 47.74 17.86
CA ASP A 86 37.94 46.38 17.84
C ASP A 86 36.70 46.09 18.72
N CYS A 87 36.18 47.04 19.51
CA CYS A 87 34.96 46.78 20.30
C CYS A 87 33.73 46.39 19.44
N GLU A 88 33.55 47.00 18.26
CA GLU A 88 32.50 46.62 17.31
C GLU A 88 32.70 45.19 16.80
N ASN A 89 33.91 44.86 16.31
CA ASN A 89 34.24 43.54 15.78
C ASN A 89 34.09 42.44 16.84
N ILE A 90 34.54 42.69 18.08
CA ILE A 90 34.44 41.76 19.20
C ILE A 90 32.96 41.54 19.59
N ASN A 91 32.18 42.61 19.73
CA ASN A 91 30.76 42.50 20.08
C ASN A 91 29.97 41.78 18.98
N GLN A 92 30.27 42.05 17.72
CA GLN A 92 29.61 41.40 16.58
C GLN A 92 29.96 39.91 16.53
N THR A 93 31.23 39.55 16.72
CA THR A 93 31.71 38.16 16.73
C THR A 93 31.13 37.35 17.89
N LEU A 94 31.11 37.93 19.10
CA LEU A 94 30.53 37.29 20.29
C LEU A 94 29.01 37.10 20.14
N SER A 95 28.31 38.11 19.62
CA SER A 95 26.87 38.04 19.42
C SER A 95 26.51 36.98 18.37
N HIS A 96 27.24 36.93 17.25
CA HIS A 96 27.02 35.92 16.21
C HIS A 96 27.30 34.50 16.73
N SER A 97 28.36 34.31 17.50
CA SER A 97 28.73 32.99 18.05
C SER A 97 27.72 32.48 19.07
N LEU A 98 27.16 33.36 19.90
CA LEU A 98 26.09 33.01 20.85
C LEU A 98 24.81 32.58 20.12
N VAL A 99 24.36 33.36 19.13
CA VAL A 99 23.17 33.02 18.33
C VAL A 99 23.36 31.67 17.62
N HIS A 100 24.51 31.47 16.99
CA HIS A 100 24.81 30.21 16.30
C HIS A 100 24.82 28.99 17.24
N THR A 101 25.22 29.18 18.50
CA THR A 101 25.23 28.11 19.50
C THR A 101 23.81 27.82 20.01
N GLU A 102 22.98 28.85 20.20
CA GLU A 102 21.56 28.71 20.55
C GLU A 102 20.77 28.01 19.42
N GLU A 103 21.06 28.32 18.15
CA GLU A 103 20.46 27.66 16.97
C GLU A 103 20.83 26.17 16.88
N LYS A 104 22.11 25.83 17.07
CA LYS A 104 22.58 24.43 17.04
C LYS A 104 21.92 23.57 18.12
N ASN A 105 21.59 24.13 19.28
CA ASN A 105 20.86 23.40 20.32
C ASN A 105 19.44 23.03 19.90
N ALA A 106 18.78 23.91 19.14
CA ALA A 106 17.48 23.60 18.56
C ALA A 106 17.60 22.44 17.55
N SER A 107 18.69 22.40 16.76
CA SER A 107 18.96 21.34 15.77
C SER A 107 19.17 19.95 16.38
N ILE A 108 19.66 19.83 17.62
CA ILE A 108 19.83 18.52 18.29
C ILE A 108 18.50 17.79 18.47
N SER A 109 17.42 18.53 18.75
CA SER A 109 16.06 17.98 18.87
C SER A 109 15.52 17.46 17.54
N GLU A 110 15.83 18.16 16.45
CA GLU A 110 15.40 17.83 15.10
C GLU A 110 16.18 16.63 14.53
N LEU A 111 17.50 16.55 14.81
CA LEU A 111 18.37 15.44 14.43
C LEU A 111 17.92 14.09 14.98
N LEU A 112 17.39 14.07 16.21
CA LEU A 112 16.96 12.84 16.87
C LEU A 112 15.53 12.43 16.48
N GLY A 113 14.74 13.32 15.85
CA GLY A 113 13.35 13.04 15.50
C GLY A 113 12.46 12.70 16.70
N LEU A 114 12.91 13.01 17.92
CA LEU A 114 12.23 12.73 19.17
C LEU A 114 11.64 14.02 19.73
N ARG A 115 10.48 13.90 20.39
CA ARG A 115 9.95 15.01 21.18
C ARG A 115 10.86 15.23 22.38
N SER A 116 11.59 16.34 22.37
CA SER A 116 12.50 16.71 23.45
C SER A 116 12.15 18.05 24.07
N LYS A 117 12.39 18.20 25.37
CA LYS A 117 12.23 19.46 26.10
C LYS A 117 13.40 19.66 27.07
N PRO A 118 14.03 20.85 27.11
CA PRO A 118 15.00 21.18 28.15
C PRO A 118 14.28 21.34 29.50
N VAL A 119 14.78 20.66 30.55
CA VAL A 119 14.30 20.74 31.94
C VAL A 119 15.53 20.60 32.84
N ASP A 120 15.78 21.58 33.72
CA ASP A 120 16.86 21.53 34.73
C ASP A 120 18.21 21.04 34.21
N ASN A 121 18.81 21.77 33.25
CA ASN A 121 20.07 21.43 32.59
C ASN A 121 20.11 20.06 31.88
N LYS A 122 18.96 19.41 31.70
CA LYS A 122 18.82 18.13 31.00
C LYS A 122 17.97 18.29 29.76
N LEU A 123 18.35 17.60 28.70
CA LEU A 123 17.49 17.44 27.53
C LEU A 123 16.65 16.18 27.75
N THR A 124 15.37 16.36 28.09
CA THR A 124 14.44 15.26 28.35
C THR A 124 13.78 14.83 27.04
N PHE A 125 13.72 13.52 26.80
CA PHE A 125 13.10 12.90 25.63
C PHE A 125 11.89 12.09 26.05
N LEU A 126 10.82 12.20 25.25
CA LEU A 126 9.68 11.29 25.30
C LEU A 126 9.79 10.29 24.15
N VAL A 127 10.10 9.04 24.49
CA VAL A 127 10.13 7.93 23.54
C VAL A 127 8.82 7.15 23.66
N LEU A 128 8.09 7.05 22.56
CA LEU A 128 6.84 6.29 22.46
C LEU A 128 7.15 4.91 21.87
N ILE A 129 6.91 3.85 22.65
CA ILE A 129 7.18 2.47 22.26
C ILE A 129 5.84 1.76 22.07
N PRO A 130 5.41 1.44 20.84
CA PRO A 130 4.11 0.84 20.59
C PRO A 130 4.04 -0.59 21.16
N LEU A 131 2.96 -0.88 21.87
CA LEU A 131 2.64 -2.21 22.37
C LEU A 131 1.92 -3.00 21.27
N VAL A 132 2.71 -3.75 20.53
CA VAL A 132 2.23 -4.50 19.37
C VAL A 132 1.47 -5.76 19.82
N SER A 133 0.24 -5.91 19.33
CA SER A 133 -0.56 -7.11 19.50
C SER A 133 0.15 -8.34 18.91
N SER A 134 -0.04 -9.50 19.55
CA SER A 134 0.48 -10.77 19.06
C SER A 134 -0.23 -11.25 17.79
N ARG A 135 -1.47 -10.79 17.53
CA ARG A 135 -2.27 -11.22 16.39
C ARG A 135 -1.72 -10.65 15.08
N VAL A 136 -1.65 -11.52 14.07
CA VAL A 136 -1.24 -11.17 12.71
C VAL A 136 -2.46 -11.29 11.79
N TYR A 137 -2.66 -10.26 10.99
CA TYR A 137 -3.71 -10.20 9.97
C TYR A 137 -3.08 -10.29 8.58
N SER A 138 -3.80 -10.87 7.62
CA SER A 138 -3.52 -10.69 6.20
C SER A 138 -4.20 -9.41 5.70
N VAL A 139 -3.57 -8.77 4.71
CA VAL A 139 -4.09 -7.60 4.02
C VAL A 139 -4.55 -8.07 2.65
N GLU A 140 -5.87 -8.17 2.47
CA GLU A 140 -6.49 -8.59 1.22
C GLU A 140 -6.98 -7.37 0.46
N LYS A 141 -6.38 -7.07 -0.69
CA LYS A 141 -6.93 -6.08 -1.61
C LYS A 141 -8.12 -6.67 -2.34
N LEU A 142 -9.23 -5.94 -2.32
CA LEU A 142 -10.49 -6.34 -2.95
C LEU A 142 -10.60 -5.68 -4.32
N SER A 143 -10.97 -6.46 -5.32
CA SER A 143 -11.29 -5.94 -6.66
C SER A 143 -12.62 -6.51 -7.13
N SER A 144 -13.53 -5.63 -7.54
CA SER A 144 -14.81 -6.03 -8.11
C SER A 144 -14.60 -6.73 -9.44
N VAL A 145 -15.20 -7.92 -9.60
CA VAL A 145 -15.17 -8.70 -10.85
C VAL A 145 -16.57 -8.72 -11.43
N PRO A 146 -16.85 -7.98 -12.52
CA PRO A 146 -18.13 -8.04 -13.19
C PRO A 146 -18.43 -9.45 -13.73
N VAL A 147 -19.69 -9.82 -13.68
CA VAL A 147 -20.21 -11.10 -14.15
C VAL A 147 -21.34 -10.83 -15.14
N SER A 148 -21.32 -11.49 -16.30
CA SER A 148 -22.36 -11.34 -17.30
C SER A 148 -23.71 -11.85 -16.78
N VAL A 149 -24.75 -11.06 -17.02
CA VAL A 149 -26.13 -11.47 -16.79
C VAL A 149 -26.58 -12.34 -17.96
N PRO A 150 -27.11 -13.56 -17.73
CA PRO A 150 -27.58 -14.41 -18.81
C PRO A 150 -28.61 -13.69 -19.69
N ASN A 151 -28.47 -13.80 -21.01
CA ASN A 151 -29.38 -13.22 -22.01
C ASN A 151 -29.48 -11.69 -21.95
N SER A 152 -28.44 -11.00 -21.50
CA SER A 152 -28.41 -9.54 -21.40
C SER A 152 -27.00 -8.99 -21.71
N ASP A 153 -26.94 -7.74 -22.17
CA ASP A 153 -25.69 -6.96 -22.28
C ASP A 153 -25.31 -6.28 -20.95
N SER A 154 -25.97 -6.65 -19.86
CA SER A 154 -25.75 -6.12 -18.52
C SER A 154 -24.84 -7.04 -17.72
N PHE A 155 -24.14 -6.44 -16.75
CA PHE A 155 -23.20 -7.09 -15.86
C PHE A 155 -23.58 -6.79 -14.43
N ILE A 156 -23.48 -7.80 -13.57
CA ILE A 156 -23.65 -7.67 -12.12
C ILE A 156 -22.28 -7.71 -11.44
N PHE A 157 -22.07 -6.85 -10.45
CA PHE A 157 -20.86 -6.81 -9.64
C PHE A 157 -21.19 -6.47 -8.20
N ILE A 158 -20.26 -6.77 -7.30
CA ILE A 158 -20.34 -6.35 -5.89
C ILE A 158 -19.40 -5.18 -5.72
N LEU A 159 -19.87 -4.10 -5.10
CA LEU A 159 -19.03 -2.98 -4.70
C LEU A 159 -18.60 -3.16 -3.23
N PRO A 160 -17.29 -3.35 -2.95
CA PRO A 160 -16.79 -3.39 -1.59
C PRO A 160 -17.01 -2.05 -0.86
N GLN A 161 -17.22 -2.12 0.45
CA GLN A 161 -17.31 -0.93 1.31
C GLN A 161 -15.96 -0.21 1.45
N SER A 162 -14.85 -0.95 1.31
CA SER A 162 -13.49 -0.44 1.39
C SER A 162 -12.55 -1.31 0.55
N PRO A 163 -11.44 -0.77 -0.01
CA PRO A 163 -10.54 -1.53 -0.88
C PRO A 163 -9.77 -2.65 -0.18
N TYR A 164 -9.61 -2.61 1.15
CA TYR A 164 -8.84 -3.60 1.89
C TYR A 164 -9.68 -4.30 2.96
N LEU A 165 -9.67 -5.62 2.91
CA LEU A 165 -10.12 -6.48 3.99
C LEU A 165 -8.91 -6.91 4.81
N ILE A 166 -8.94 -6.58 6.10
CA ILE A 166 -7.93 -7.03 7.05
C ILE A 166 -8.54 -8.16 7.86
N ILE A 167 -7.99 -9.37 7.75
CA ILE A 167 -8.57 -10.57 8.36
C ILE A 167 -7.50 -11.44 9.01
N ASP A 168 -7.80 -12.03 10.16
CA ASP A 168 -6.83 -12.90 10.83
C ASP A 168 -6.69 -14.26 10.12
N LYS A 169 -5.57 -14.95 10.36
CA LYS A 169 -5.26 -16.22 9.70
C LYS A 169 -6.31 -17.32 9.92
N VAL A 170 -7.07 -17.23 11.02
CA VAL A 170 -8.15 -18.18 11.36
C VAL A 170 -9.52 -17.73 10.84
N LYS A 171 -9.59 -16.60 10.13
CA LYS A 171 -10.81 -16.03 9.51
C LYS A 171 -11.95 -15.78 10.50
N GLN A 172 -11.62 -15.39 11.73
CA GLN A 172 -12.59 -15.10 12.79
C GLN A 172 -12.73 -13.62 13.07
N HIS A 173 -11.67 -12.84 12.87
CA HIS A 173 -11.64 -11.42 13.19
C HIS A 173 -11.28 -10.63 11.95
N TYR A 174 -12.03 -9.56 11.69
CA TYR A 174 -11.78 -8.72 10.55
C TYR A 174 -12.09 -7.26 10.83
N PHE A 175 -11.56 -6.40 9.97
CA PHE A 175 -11.99 -5.02 9.81
C PHE A 175 -11.68 -4.59 8.38
N LEU A 176 -12.24 -3.45 7.98
CA LEU A 176 -12.00 -2.85 6.67
C LEU A 176 -11.07 -1.66 6.83
N MET A 177 -10.23 -1.42 5.83
CA MET A 177 -9.26 -0.34 5.82
C MET A 177 -9.26 0.33 4.44
N ASN A 178 -9.07 1.64 4.39
CA ASN A 178 -8.92 2.38 3.13
C ASN A 178 -7.44 2.62 2.77
N GLU A 179 -7.18 3.27 1.64
CA GLU A 179 -5.81 3.54 1.17
C GLU A 179 -5.01 4.46 2.08
N ILE A 180 -5.66 5.48 2.64
CA ILE A 180 -5.01 6.47 3.52
C ILE A 180 -4.59 5.79 4.82
N GLU A 181 -5.52 5.05 5.44
CA GLU A 181 -5.24 4.30 6.68
C GLU A 181 -4.11 3.28 6.50
N LEU A 182 -4.06 2.58 5.35
CA LEU A 182 -2.98 1.63 5.06
C LEU A 182 -1.64 2.36 4.80
N ALA A 183 -1.67 3.52 4.16
CA ALA A 183 -0.48 4.33 3.86
C ALA A 183 0.16 4.95 5.12
N GLU A 184 -0.65 5.22 6.16
CA GLU A 184 -0.16 5.70 7.46
C GLU A 184 0.59 4.62 8.26
N CYS A 185 0.44 3.35 7.88
CA CYS A 185 1.12 2.24 8.55
C CYS A 185 2.64 2.25 8.31
N ARG A 186 3.40 1.97 9.36
CA ARG A 186 4.86 1.81 9.26
C ARG A 186 5.22 0.41 8.78
N TYR A 187 5.92 0.29 7.66
CA TYR A 187 6.42 -1.01 7.21
C TYR A 187 7.63 -1.46 8.06
N ILE A 188 7.47 -2.60 8.76
CA ILE A 188 8.50 -3.25 9.55
C ILE A 188 8.56 -4.71 9.09
N LYS A 189 9.50 -5.01 8.19
CA LYS A 189 9.61 -6.33 7.55
C LYS A 189 9.49 -7.46 8.60
N PRO A 190 8.56 -8.43 8.44
CA PRO A 190 7.74 -8.70 7.25
C PRO A 190 6.30 -8.11 7.25
N PHE A 191 5.95 -7.20 8.17
CA PHE A 191 4.57 -6.73 8.35
C PHE A 191 4.43 -5.19 8.33
N HIS A 192 3.23 -4.72 8.03
CA HIS A 192 2.82 -3.35 8.32
C HIS A 192 2.43 -3.24 9.79
N LEU A 193 3.01 -2.28 10.51
CA LEU A 193 2.62 -1.93 11.87
C LEU A 193 1.67 -0.73 11.81
N CYS A 194 0.41 -0.96 12.19
CA CYS A 194 -0.65 0.03 12.11
C CYS A 194 -1.23 0.30 13.50
N GLN A 195 -1.63 1.55 13.74
CA GLN A 195 -2.44 1.86 14.90
C GLN A 195 -3.85 1.33 14.67
N GLN A 196 -4.48 0.77 15.70
CA GLN A 196 -5.88 0.35 15.59
C GLN A 196 -6.79 1.59 15.58
N SER A 197 -7.24 2.00 14.38
CA SER A 197 -8.21 3.10 14.18
C SER A 197 -9.67 2.63 14.19
N SER A 198 -9.91 1.37 13.79
CA SER A 198 -11.23 0.80 13.57
C SER A 198 -11.54 -0.36 14.53
N PRO A 199 -12.84 -0.59 14.85
CA PRO A 199 -13.25 -1.75 15.63
C PRO A 199 -12.99 -3.06 14.87
N ILE A 200 -12.58 -4.08 15.61
CA ILE A 200 -12.35 -5.44 15.09
C ILE A 200 -13.64 -6.24 15.29
N PHE A 201 -14.22 -6.74 14.20
CA PHE A 201 -15.47 -7.47 14.21
C PHE A 201 -15.25 -8.99 14.18
N LEU A 202 -16.19 -9.72 14.77
CA LEU A 202 -16.27 -11.17 14.69
C LEU A 202 -17.05 -11.60 13.45
N VAL A 203 -16.41 -12.35 12.55
CA VAL A 203 -17.01 -12.75 11.26
C VAL A 203 -18.30 -13.56 11.45
N HIS A 204 -18.36 -14.39 12.50
CA HIS A 204 -19.51 -15.28 12.73
C HIS A 204 -20.75 -14.56 13.29
N LEU A 205 -20.60 -13.39 13.94
CA LEU A 205 -21.71 -12.61 14.49
C LEU A 205 -22.10 -11.44 13.58
N HIS A 206 -21.09 -10.74 13.05
CA HIS A 206 -21.25 -9.50 12.31
C HIS A 206 -20.44 -9.54 11.01
N GLY A 207 -20.47 -10.66 10.30
CA GLY A 207 -19.76 -10.80 9.03
C GLY A 207 -20.36 -9.90 7.95
N GLY A 208 -19.70 -8.79 7.67
CA GLY A 208 -19.94 -7.95 6.49
C GLY A 208 -19.77 -8.71 5.18
N CYS A 209 -20.05 -8.04 4.05
CA CYS A 209 -20.01 -8.67 2.73
C CYS A 209 -18.64 -9.31 2.44
N GLU A 210 -17.58 -8.52 2.58
CA GLU A 210 -16.20 -8.81 2.21
C GLU A 210 -15.66 -10.00 3.03
N ALA A 211 -15.81 -9.93 4.35
CA ALA A 211 -15.35 -10.97 5.25
C ALA A 211 -16.17 -12.27 5.11
N SER A 212 -17.48 -12.15 4.87
CA SER A 212 -18.34 -13.31 4.64
C SER A 212 -18.04 -14.01 3.32
N LEU A 213 -17.63 -13.29 2.27
CA LEU A 213 -17.24 -13.87 0.99
C LEU A 213 -15.86 -14.53 1.04
N PHE A 214 -14.97 -14.07 1.93
CA PHE A 214 -13.65 -14.68 2.14
C PHE A 214 -13.70 -16.07 2.81
N ILE A 215 -14.88 -16.48 3.28
CA ILE A 215 -15.16 -17.80 3.84
C ILE A 215 -16.15 -18.50 2.90
N PRO A 216 -15.95 -19.79 2.57
CA PRO A 216 -16.89 -20.53 1.73
C PRO A 216 -18.33 -20.44 2.27
N LYS A 217 -19.25 -19.92 1.45
CA LYS A 217 -20.68 -19.81 1.75
C LYS A 217 -21.51 -20.27 0.54
N PRO A 218 -22.70 -20.82 0.77
CA PRO A 218 -23.56 -21.29 -0.33
C PRO A 218 -24.21 -20.13 -1.11
N ASN A 219 -24.48 -19.01 -0.43
CA ASN A 219 -25.21 -17.86 -0.98
C ASN A 219 -24.49 -16.56 -0.64
N ILE A 220 -24.64 -15.57 -1.53
CA ILE A 220 -24.05 -14.25 -1.35
C ILE A 220 -24.76 -13.55 -0.19
N PRO A 221 -24.01 -12.97 0.76
CA PRO A 221 -24.60 -12.23 1.88
C PRO A 221 -25.53 -11.12 1.41
N LEU A 222 -26.65 -10.94 2.13
CA LEU A 222 -27.58 -9.82 1.88
C LEU A 222 -26.93 -8.45 2.14
N THR A 223 -25.85 -8.41 2.91
CA THR A 223 -25.08 -7.20 3.23
C THR A 223 -24.23 -6.69 2.06
N CYS A 224 -24.14 -7.43 0.95
CA CYS A 224 -23.38 -7.03 -0.21
C CYS A 224 -24.11 -5.99 -1.07
N ASP A 225 -23.45 -4.86 -1.37
CA ASP A 225 -23.92 -3.89 -2.36
C ASP A 225 -23.74 -4.47 -3.77
N LYS A 226 -24.82 -5.02 -4.30
CA LYS A 226 -24.87 -5.61 -5.64
C LYS A 226 -25.39 -4.55 -6.61
N ARG A 227 -24.66 -4.31 -7.70
CA ARG A 227 -25.02 -3.34 -8.73
C ARG A 227 -25.10 -4.01 -10.10
N ILE A 228 -25.94 -3.46 -10.97
CA ILE A 228 -26.01 -3.85 -12.39
C ILE A 228 -25.66 -2.66 -13.26
N ALA A 229 -24.78 -2.89 -14.24
CA ALA A 229 -24.40 -1.87 -15.21
C ALA A 229 -24.19 -2.46 -16.60
N LYS A 230 -24.27 -1.61 -17.62
CA LYS A 230 -23.85 -1.97 -18.98
C LYS A 230 -22.38 -1.60 -19.14
N ILE A 231 -21.56 -2.54 -19.57
CA ILE A 231 -20.12 -2.33 -19.76
C ILE A 231 -19.81 -2.59 -21.22
N ASN A 232 -19.30 -1.56 -21.92
CA ASN A 232 -19.08 -1.61 -23.36
C ASN A 232 -17.60 -1.65 -23.75
N GLN A 233 -16.70 -1.49 -22.78
CA GLN A 233 -15.25 -1.49 -22.98
C GLN A 233 -14.62 -2.55 -22.09
N PRO A 234 -13.50 -3.15 -22.51
CA PRO A 234 -12.77 -4.07 -21.67
C PRO A 234 -12.12 -3.33 -20.49
N LEU A 235 -12.02 -4.03 -19.36
CA LEU A 235 -11.45 -3.53 -18.12
C LEU A 235 -10.25 -4.41 -17.74
N PHE A 236 -9.13 -3.79 -17.37
CA PHE A 236 -7.94 -4.48 -16.90
C PHE A 236 -7.47 -3.84 -15.60
N ILE A 237 -7.36 -4.64 -14.55
CA ILE A 237 -6.90 -4.24 -13.22
C ILE A 237 -5.58 -4.93 -12.96
N GLN A 238 -4.49 -4.17 -12.88
CA GLN A 238 -3.17 -4.71 -12.57
C GLN A 238 -3.10 -5.12 -11.10
N LEU A 239 -2.71 -6.37 -10.84
CA LEU A 239 -2.41 -6.87 -9.50
C LEU A 239 -1.11 -6.22 -9.00
N ILE A 240 -1.06 -5.84 -7.72
CA ILE A 240 0.02 -5.04 -7.14
C ILE A 240 1.38 -5.73 -7.23
N GLN A 241 1.42 -7.06 -7.08
CA GLN A 241 2.67 -7.78 -6.78
C GLN A 241 3.14 -8.71 -7.90
N SER A 242 2.58 -8.58 -9.10
CA SER A 242 2.95 -9.43 -10.23
C SER A 242 2.67 -8.76 -11.56
N ASN A 243 3.24 -9.33 -12.62
CA ASN A 243 2.87 -9.02 -14.01
C ASN A 243 1.55 -9.71 -14.37
N THR A 244 0.51 -9.47 -13.57
CA THR A 244 -0.78 -10.13 -13.71
C THR A 244 -1.88 -9.09 -13.72
N TRP A 245 -2.86 -9.30 -14.58
CA TRP A 245 -4.04 -8.46 -14.70
C TRP A 245 -5.28 -9.31 -14.49
N LEU A 246 -6.17 -8.83 -13.63
CA LEU A 246 -7.56 -9.23 -13.67
C LEU A 246 -8.18 -8.52 -14.87
N TYR A 247 -8.75 -9.28 -15.80
CA TYR A 247 -9.42 -8.73 -16.97
C TYR A 247 -10.90 -9.02 -16.93
N PHE A 248 -11.64 -8.13 -17.58
CA PHE A 248 -13.03 -8.32 -17.94
C PHE A 248 -13.25 -7.80 -19.37
N THR A 249 -13.85 -8.63 -20.24
CA THR A 249 -14.20 -8.26 -21.61
C THR A 249 -15.69 -8.52 -21.88
N PRO A 250 -16.45 -7.50 -22.32
CA PRO A 250 -17.88 -7.66 -22.58
C PRO A 250 -18.15 -8.49 -23.85
N LYS A 251 -17.16 -8.55 -24.75
CA LYS A 251 -17.16 -9.36 -25.98
C LYS A 251 -15.82 -10.08 -26.11
N GLU A 252 -15.79 -11.12 -26.92
CA GLU A 252 -14.55 -11.83 -27.22
C GLU A 252 -13.52 -10.88 -27.87
N GLU A 253 -12.31 -10.88 -27.34
CA GLU A 253 -11.19 -10.06 -27.80
C GLU A 253 -9.93 -10.93 -27.95
N ASN A 254 -9.06 -10.58 -28.89
CA ASN A 254 -7.74 -11.21 -29.05
C ASN A 254 -6.68 -10.31 -28.41
N LEU A 255 -5.78 -10.92 -27.63
CA LEU A 255 -4.55 -10.30 -27.18
C LEU A 255 -3.37 -10.89 -27.92
N ASP A 256 -2.60 -10.05 -28.58
CA ASP A 256 -1.36 -10.43 -29.25
C ASP A 256 -0.18 -10.22 -28.29
N VAL A 257 0.45 -11.30 -27.86
CA VAL A 257 1.57 -11.30 -26.94
C VAL A 257 2.88 -11.35 -27.72
N THR A 258 3.80 -10.46 -27.33
CA THR A 258 5.16 -10.42 -27.88
C THR A 258 6.15 -10.26 -26.73
N CYS A 259 7.30 -10.93 -26.82
CA CYS A 259 8.35 -10.83 -25.82
C CYS A 259 9.67 -10.39 -26.46
N ARG A 260 10.48 -9.60 -25.75
CA ARG A 260 11.78 -9.18 -26.26
C ARG A 260 12.81 -10.32 -26.27
N SER A 261 12.67 -11.26 -25.33
CA SER A 261 13.58 -12.40 -25.16
C SER A 261 13.38 -13.51 -26.19
N SER A 262 12.25 -13.51 -26.91
CA SER A 262 11.90 -14.53 -27.90
C SER A 262 11.22 -13.88 -29.10
N ASN A 263 11.58 -14.22 -30.33
CA ASN A 263 10.85 -13.79 -31.53
C ASN A 263 9.44 -14.42 -31.67
N VAL A 264 8.93 -15.03 -30.59
CA VAL A 264 7.63 -15.67 -30.52
C VAL A 264 6.54 -14.60 -30.42
N ARG A 265 5.51 -14.75 -31.26
CA ARG A 265 4.27 -13.97 -31.21
C ARG A 265 3.12 -14.95 -31.11
N GLU A 266 2.32 -14.82 -30.07
CA GLU A 266 1.16 -15.68 -29.85
C GLU A 266 -0.07 -14.80 -29.66
N SER A 267 -1.20 -15.24 -30.21
CA SER A 267 -2.49 -14.55 -30.05
C SER A 267 -3.40 -15.41 -29.19
N VAL A 268 -4.01 -14.82 -28.16
CA VAL A 268 -4.89 -15.50 -27.22
C VAL A 268 -6.25 -14.83 -27.18
N LYS A 269 -7.30 -15.65 -27.26
CA LYS A 269 -8.68 -15.21 -27.09
C LYS A 269 -9.02 -15.08 -25.61
N ILE A 270 -9.58 -13.95 -25.23
CA ILE A 270 -10.11 -13.68 -23.89
C ILE A 270 -11.60 -13.34 -23.98
N HIS A 271 -12.37 -13.80 -23.00
CA HIS A 271 -13.80 -13.55 -22.91
C HIS A 271 -14.24 -13.48 -21.45
N SER A 272 -15.32 -12.73 -21.17
CA SER A 272 -15.90 -12.60 -19.83
C SER A 272 -14.88 -12.09 -18.82
N SER A 273 -14.43 -12.91 -17.87
CA SER A 273 -13.54 -12.47 -16.79
C SER A 273 -12.45 -13.50 -16.56
N GLY A 274 -11.25 -13.05 -16.25
CA GLY A 274 -10.13 -13.96 -16.02
C GLY A 274 -8.91 -13.27 -15.46
N VAL A 275 -7.89 -14.07 -15.21
CA VAL A 275 -6.58 -13.63 -14.74
C VAL A 275 -5.58 -13.88 -15.85
N PHE A 276 -4.88 -12.83 -16.28
CA PHE A 276 -3.91 -12.88 -17.35
C PHE A 276 -2.52 -12.52 -16.82
N HIS A 277 -1.59 -13.46 -16.89
CA HIS A 277 -0.21 -13.28 -16.46
C HIS A 277 0.72 -13.15 -17.66
N LEU A 278 1.64 -12.18 -17.62
CA LEU A 278 2.72 -12.02 -18.58
C LEU A 278 4.07 -12.29 -17.93
N ASN A 279 4.92 -13.05 -18.63
CA ASN A 279 6.31 -13.16 -18.23
C ASN A 279 7.03 -11.82 -18.39
N GLU A 280 8.17 -11.68 -17.71
CA GLU A 280 9.01 -10.49 -17.80
C GLU A 280 9.45 -10.19 -19.24
N ASN A 281 9.55 -8.91 -19.57
CA ASN A 281 9.92 -8.40 -20.89
C ASN A 281 8.94 -8.78 -22.01
N CYS A 282 7.72 -9.19 -21.66
CA CYS A 282 6.60 -9.39 -22.57
C CYS A 282 5.59 -8.25 -22.51
N SER A 283 4.92 -8.02 -23.63
CA SER A 283 3.82 -7.08 -23.80
C SER A 283 2.67 -7.75 -24.54
N ALA A 284 1.44 -7.49 -24.11
CA ALA A 284 0.22 -7.91 -24.79
C ALA A 284 -0.51 -6.69 -25.38
N TYR A 285 -0.97 -6.83 -26.62
CA TYR A 285 -1.65 -5.79 -27.37
C TYR A 285 -3.08 -6.25 -27.66
N GLY A 286 -4.07 -5.47 -27.20
CA GLY A 286 -5.48 -5.65 -27.56
C GLY A 286 -5.94 -4.56 -28.53
N GLN A 287 -7.25 -4.45 -28.74
CA GLN A 287 -7.82 -3.47 -29.67
C GLN A 287 -7.62 -2.03 -29.22
N SER A 288 -7.70 -1.79 -27.90
CA SER A 288 -7.60 -0.45 -27.32
C SER A 288 -6.72 -0.40 -26.06
N ILE A 289 -5.91 -1.44 -25.82
CA ILE A 289 -5.14 -1.62 -24.59
C ILE A 289 -3.75 -2.17 -24.89
N ILE A 290 -2.81 -1.87 -23.99
CA ILE A 290 -1.48 -2.46 -23.97
C ILE A 290 -1.16 -2.86 -22.53
N LEU A 291 -0.84 -4.14 -22.32
CA LEU A 291 -0.34 -4.65 -21.05
C LEU A 291 1.17 -4.82 -21.16
N THR A 292 1.93 -4.27 -20.23
CA THR A 292 3.39 -4.35 -20.25
C THR A 292 3.87 -4.91 -18.92
N SER A 293 4.64 -6.00 -19.00
CA SER A 293 5.31 -6.58 -17.84
C SER A 293 6.48 -5.70 -17.39
N HIS A 294 6.73 -5.68 -16.09
CA HIS A 294 7.94 -5.11 -15.51
C HIS A 294 8.93 -6.25 -15.17
N SER A 295 10.22 -5.94 -15.04
CA SER A 295 11.19 -6.89 -14.49
C SER A 295 10.87 -7.08 -13.00
N THR A 296 10.11 -8.11 -12.65
CA THR A 296 9.59 -8.31 -11.30
C THR A 296 10.42 -9.33 -10.54
N PHE A 297 11.11 -8.90 -9.49
CA PHE A 297 11.76 -9.83 -8.56
C PHE A 297 10.70 -10.54 -7.70
N ILE A 298 10.11 -11.64 -8.20
CA ILE A 298 9.19 -12.48 -7.43
C ILE A 298 9.98 -13.08 -6.27
N ARG A 299 9.63 -12.74 -5.02
CA ARG A 299 10.22 -13.40 -3.85
C ARG A 299 9.27 -14.22 -2.99
N GLU A 300 7.95 -14.06 -3.11
CA GLU A 300 7.00 -14.89 -2.36
C GLU A 300 5.74 -15.11 -3.20
N VAL A 301 5.35 -16.37 -3.40
CA VAL A 301 4.06 -16.73 -3.99
C VAL A 301 3.00 -16.45 -2.93
N ARG A 302 2.25 -15.36 -3.08
CA ARG A 302 1.09 -15.05 -2.24
C ARG A 302 -0.16 -15.66 -2.86
N VAL A 303 -1.09 -16.11 -2.00
CA VAL A 303 -2.23 -16.90 -2.45
C VAL A 303 -3.38 -15.96 -2.76
N ASN A 304 -3.64 -15.75 -4.04
CA ASN A 304 -4.85 -15.05 -4.47
C ASN A 304 -6.07 -15.96 -4.27
N PHE A 305 -7.21 -15.37 -3.89
CA PHE A 305 -8.43 -16.12 -3.60
C PHE A 305 -9.65 -15.55 -4.34
N THR A 306 -10.38 -16.43 -5.00
CA THR A 306 -11.71 -16.15 -5.56
C THR A 306 -12.71 -17.07 -4.85
N PRO A 307 -13.74 -16.53 -4.17
CA PRO A 307 -14.77 -17.36 -3.55
C PRO A 307 -15.46 -18.29 -4.58
N GLU A 308 -15.68 -19.55 -4.20
CA GLU A 308 -16.42 -20.51 -5.03
C GLU A 308 -17.93 -20.29 -4.91
N ILE A 309 -18.43 -19.16 -5.43
CA ILE A 309 -19.85 -18.80 -5.38
C ILE A 309 -20.30 -18.17 -6.68
N ASP A 310 -21.58 -18.34 -7.02
CA ASP A 310 -22.15 -17.82 -8.26
C ASP A 310 -23.07 -16.62 -8.04
N LEU A 311 -22.58 -15.41 -8.36
CA LEU A 311 -23.34 -14.16 -8.29
C LEU A 311 -24.59 -14.14 -9.14
N ARG A 312 -24.65 -14.93 -10.22
CA ARG A 312 -25.86 -15.02 -11.06
C ARG A 312 -27.03 -15.64 -10.31
N LYS A 313 -26.78 -16.49 -9.31
CA LYS A 313 -27.84 -17.08 -8.47
C LYS A 313 -28.52 -16.04 -7.57
N SER A 314 -27.93 -14.85 -7.42
CA SER A 314 -28.53 -13.74 -6.64
C SER A 314 -29.42 -12.81 -7.47
N LEU A 315 -29.54 -13.06 -8.77
CA LEU A 315 -30.45 -12.34 -9.67
C LEU A 315 -31.88 -12.85 -9.42
N ASP A 316 -32.54 -12.33 -8.38
CA ASP A 316 -33.99 -12.48 -8.25
C ASP A 316 -34.68 -11.65 -9.36
N LEU A 317 -35.68 -12.25 -10.01
CA LEU A 317 -36.39 -11.82 -11.22
C LEU A 317 -37.15 -10.47 -11.17
N ASN A 318 -36.85 -9.57 -10.23
CA ASN A 318 -37.40 -8.20 -10.20
C ASN A 318 -36.31 -7.17 -10.52
N LEU A 319 -36.02 -7.03 -11.81
CA LEU A 319 -35.16 -6.00 -12.42
C LEU A 319 -35.64 -4.54 -12.23
N SER A 320 -36.64 -4.29 -11.36
CA SER A 320 -37.28 -2.98 -11.20
C SER A 320 -36.62 -2.05 -10.18
N PHE A 321 -35.55 -2.47 -9.49
CA PHE A 321 -34.88 -1.68 -8.44
C PHE A 321 -33.39 -1.39 -8.69
N LEU A 322 -32.88 -1.67 -9.88
CA LEU A 322 -31.46 -1.50 -10.17
C LEU A 322 -31.20 -0.11 -10.77
N ASN A 323 -30.52 0.73 -9.99
CA ASN A 323 -29.99 2.00 -10.44
C ASN A 323 -29.05 1.75 -11.63
N THR A 324 -29.46 2.15 -12.83
CA THR A 324 -28.61 2.13 -14.01
C THR A 324 -27.54 3.20 -13.86
N VAL A 325 -26.30 2.81 -13.57
CA VAL A 325 -25.14 3.72 -13.54
C VAL A 325 -24.53 3.79 -14.94
N ASP A 326 -24.38 5.00 -15.47
CA ASP A 326 -23.74 5.26 -16.76
C ASP A 326 -22.21 5.14 -16.67
N ILE A 327 -21.54 4.91 -17.80
CA ILE A 327 -20.23 4.24 -17.88
C ILE A 327 -19.03 5.09 -17.40
N GLN A 328 -19.12 6.43 -17.45
CA GLN A 328 -18.00 7.30 -17.07
C GLN A 328 -17.68 7.33 -15.56
N PRO A 329 -18.66 7.36 -14.64
CA PRO A 329 -18.40 7.16 -13.21
C PRO A 329 -18.06 5.70 -12.86
N LEU A 330 -18.56 4.71 -13.61
CA LEU A 330 -18.32 3.29 -13.31
C LEU A 330 -16.87 2.84 -13.52
N ALA A 331 -16.20 3.30 -14.59
CA ALA A 331 -14.78 3.05 -14.76
C ALA A 331 -13.96 3.68 -13.63
N ARG A 332 -14.38 4.82 -13.09
CA ARG A 332 -13.78 5.38 -11.86
C ARG A 332 -14.12 4.55 -10.63
N GLU A 333 -15.34 4.03 -10.46
CA GLU A 333 -15.67 3.20 -9.29
C GLU A 333 -14.97 1.82 -9.32
N LEU A 334 -14.75 1.25 -10.51
CA LEU A 334 -14.06 -0.03 -10.69
C LEU A 334 -12.52 0.13 -10.77
N CYS A 335 -12.00 1.30 -11.19
CA CYS A 335 -10.57 1.57 -11.35
C CYS A 335 -9.97 2.60 -10.39
N ASN A 336 -10.73 3.45 -9.71
CA ASN A 336 -10.19 4.39 -8.70
C ASN A 336 -9.90 3.62 -7.42
N HIS A 337 -8.76 2.94 -7.45
CA HIS A 337 -7.93 2.67 -6.29
C HIS A 337 -6.45 3.02 -6.59
N ARG A 338 -6.27 4.07 -7.41
CA ARG A 338 -5.01 4.78 -7.63
C ARG A 338 -5.31 6.26 -7.89
N SER A 339 -5.22 7.06 -6.84
CA SER A 339 -4.84 8.47 -6.93
C SER A 339 -4.19 8.90 -5.63
#